data_AF-A0A950H1D7-F1
#
_entry.id   AF-A0A950H1D7-F1
#
_cell.length_a   1.000
_cell.length_b   1.000
_cell.length_c   1.000
_cell.angle_alpha   90.00
_cell.angle_beta   90.00
_cell.angle_gamma   90.00
#
_symmetry.space_group_name_H-M   'P 1'
#
loop_
_entity.id
_entity.type
_entity.pdbx_description
1 polymer ?
#
loop_
_entity_poly.entity_id
_entity_poly.type
_entity_poly.pdbx_seq_one_letter_code
_entity_poly.pdbx_strand_id
1 'polypeptide(L)'
;IENGQLSQLIEQLAPIDVLGALGVYMRNNKPVPINCFVSRFDIKTGLANVSTLLVDTPEDDIVGKGSINFADETLNLTLTPHNKKFTIVSLRTPVDVDGTFHKIDYHLKTGGLMARVGAAVGLGALFPPAALLPLIDTGLGENNACSKAYAAQNPPGSPAPTSGSSVPQRP
;
A
#
# COMPACT_ATOMS: atom_id res chain seq x y z
N ILE A 1 1.16 -22.12 -12.11
CA ILE A 1 1.77 -23.46 -12.02
C ILE A 1 0.80 -24.33 -11.22
N GLU A 2 0.43 -25.52 -11.71
CA GLU A 2 -0.42 -26.49 -10.99
C GLU A 2 0.36 -27.81 -10.81
N ASN A 3 0.25 -28.41 -9.61
CA ASN A 3 0.73 -29.74 -9.21
C ASN A 3 2.24 -30.05 -9.32
N GLY A 4 3.06 -29.33 -8.54
CA GLY A 4 4.40 -29.81 -8.16
C GLY A 4 4.42 -30.30 -6.71
N GLN A 5 4.49 -31.61 -6.50
CA GLN A 5 4.78 -32.18 -5.17
C GLN A 5 6.29 -32.08 -4.93
N LEU A 6 6.73 -31.06 -4.19
CA LEU A 6 8.11 -30.98 -3.72
C LEU A 6 8.18 -31.56 -2.30
N SER A 7 8.66 -32.80 -2.25
CA SER A 7 8.83 -33.63 -1.05
C SER A 7 9.66 -32.94 0.03
N GLN A 8 9.11 -32.88 1.24
CA GLN A 8 9.63 -33.11 2.61
C GLN A 8 11.13 -32.88 2.97
N LEU A 9 11.94 -32.22 2.14
CA LEU A 9 13.38 -32.07 2.36
C LEU A 9 13.86 -30.60 2.37
N ILE A 10 12.95 -29.62 2.26
CA ILE A 10 13.26 -28.18 2.35
C ILE A 10 13.05 -27.64 3.78
N GLU A 11 12.95 -28.54 4.77
CA GLU A 11 12.56 -28.19 6.14
C GLU A 11 13.75 -27.91 7.08
N GLN A 12 14.98 -27.82 6.56
CA GLN A 12 16.20 -27.58 7.38
C GLN A 12 16.98 -26.30 7.06
N LEU A 13 16.37 -25.32 6.39
CA LEU A 13 16.95 -23.99 6.26
C LEU A 13 16.08 -22.96 6.98
N ALA A 14 16.26 -22.87 8.30
CA ALA A 14 16.01 -21.61 9.01
C ALA A 14 17.15 -20.64 8.60
N PRO A 15 16.91 -19.31 8.49
CA PRO A 15 16.82 -18.54 9.72
C PRO A 15 16.02 -17.22 9.66
N ILE A 16 15.63 -16.76 10.86
CA ILE A 16 15.33 -15.37 11.25
C ILE A 16 13.94 -14.83 10.86
N ASP A 17 13.32 -14.28 11.89
CA ASP A 17 11.91 -14.00 12.12
C ASP A 17 11.40 -12.74 11.39
N VAL A 18 11.67 -12.63 10.09
CA VAL A 18 11.12 -11.53 9.24
C VAL A 18 9.68 -11.84 8.81
N LEU A 19 9.28 -13.11 8.86
CA LEU A 19 7.91 -13.55 8.61
C LEU A 19 6.95 -13.34 9.80
N GLY A 20 7.44 -13.12 11.02
CA GLY A 20 6.58 -12.85 12.17
C GLY A 20 5.86 -11.50 12.07
N ALA A 21 6.55 -10.47 11.57
CA ALA A 21 5.97 -9.14 11.35
C ALA A 21 4.99 -9.13 10.15
N LEU A 22 5.32 -9.86 9.07
CA LEU A 22 4.39 -10.11 7.95
C LEU A 22 3.20 -11.00 8.36
N GLY A 23 3.41 -11.90 9.32
CA GLY A 23 2.42 -12.86 9.81
C GLY A 23 1.28 -12.24 10.60
N VAL A 24 1.47 -11.08 11.24
CA VAL A 24 0.37 -10.37 11.90
C VAL A 24 -0.58 -9.74 10.87
N TYR A 25 -0.08 -9.31 9.71
CA TYR A 25 -0.90 -8.76 8.63
C TYR A 25 -1.54 -9.85 7.74
N MET A 26 -0.84 -10.98 7.51
CA MET A 26 -1.35 -12.11 6.72
C MET A 26 -2.33 -13.04 7.46
N ARG A 27 -2.52 -12.87 8.78
CA ARG A 27 -3.44 -13.72 9.59
C ARG A 27 -4.90 -13.68 9.14
N ASN A 28 -5.32 -12.65 8.39
CA ASN A 28 -6.57 -12.72 7.64
C ASN A 28 -6.28 -13.31 6.26
N ASN A 29 -6.35 -14.65 6.20
CA ASN A 29 -6.15 -15.54 5.07
C ASN A 29 -7.16 -15.33 3.89
N LYS A 30 -7.46 -14.07 3.55
CA LYS A 30 -8.35 -13.67 2.47
C LYS A 30 -7.50 -12.96 1.42
N PRO A 31 -7.38 -13.49 0.19
CA PRO A 31 -6.82 -12.70 -0.89
C PRO A 31 -7.64 -11.41 -1.00
N VAL A 32 -6.99 -10.27 -0.80
CA VAL A 32 -7.62 -8.96 -0.97
C VAL A 32 -7.78 -8.77 -2.48
N PRO A 33 -9.02 -8.64 -3.00
CA PRO A 33 -9.21 -8.39 -4.41
C PRO A 33 -8.51 -7.06 -4.75
N ILE A 34 -7.74 -7.04 -5.83
CA ILE A 34 -7.18 -5.80 -6.37
C ILE A 34 -8.05 -5.42 -7.55
N ASN A 35 -8.71 -4.26 -7.48
CA ASN A 35 -9.50 -3.73 -8.59
C ASN A 35 -8.57 -3.21 -9.68
N CYS A 36 -7.49 -2.54 -9.26
CA CYS A 36 -6.57 -1.88 -10.18
C CYS A 36 -5.21 -1.63 -9.52
N PHE A 37 -4.16 -1.75 -10.32
CA PHE A 37 -2.79 -1.45 -9.93
C PHE A 37 -2.16 -0.54 -10.97
N VAL A 38 -1.69 0.62 -10.54
CA VAL A 38 -1.12 1.65 -11.40
C VAL A 38 0.24 2.04 -10.84
N SER A 39 1.28 1.96 -11.65
CA SER A 39 2.63 2.32 -11.22
C SER A 39 3.37 3.07 -12.32
N ARG A 40 4.08 4.13 -11.93
CA ARG A 40 4.91 4.95 -12.80
C ARG A 40 6.30 5.06 -12.19
N PHE A 41 7.28 4.66 -13.00
CA PHE A 41 8.68 4.69 -12.66
C PHE A 41 9.44 5.46 -13.74
N ASP A 42 10.23 6.43 -13.31
CA ASP A 42 11.12 7.18 -14.18
C ASP A 42 12.56 6.77 -13.84
N ILE A 43 13.20 5.99 -14.72
CA ILE A 43 14.53 5.42 -14.50
C ILE A 43 15.58 6.25 -15.23
N LYS A 44 16.57 6.75 -14.50
CA LYS A 44 17.73 7.45 -15.06
C LYS A 44 19.00 6.96 -14.39
N THR A 45 19.91 6.37 -15.17
CA THR A 45 21.27 6.00 -14.72
C THR A 45 21.27 5.16 -13.43
N GLY A 46 20.44 4.11 -13.37
CA GLY A 46 20.37 3.23 -12.20
C GLY A 46 19.52 3.75 -11.02
N LEU A 47 19.01 4.99 -11.08
CA LEU A 47 18.05 5.51 -10.11
C LEU A 47 16.63 5.49 -10.71
N ALA A 48 15.73 4.71 -10.12
CA ALA A 48 14.31 4.70 -10.43
C ALA A 48 13.53 5.57 -9.46
N ASN A 49 12.90 6.63 -9.96
CA ASN A 49 11.95 7.42 -9.20
C ASN A 49 10.54 6.84 -9.35
N VAL A 50 9.93 6.47 -8.23
CA VAL A 50 8.54 6.02 -8.14
C VAL A 50 7.65 7.24 -7.93
N SER A 51 7.17 7.84 -9.01
CA SER A 51 6.35 9.06 -8.96
C SER A 51 4.91 8.77 -8.54
N THR A 52 4.37 7.63 -8.98
CA THR A 52 3.02 7.19 -8.64
C THR A 52 3.01 5.68 -8.47
N LEU A 53 2.63 5.18 -7.30
CA LEU A 53 2.19 3.81 -7.08
C LEU A 53 0.79 3.88 -6.48
N LEU A 54 -0.18 3.20 -7.06
CA LEU A 54 -1.55 3.18 -6.58
C LEU A 54 -2.07 1.76 -6.68
N VAL A 55 -2.56 1.24 -5.56
CA VAL A 55 -3.25 -0.04 -5.49
C VAL A 55 -4.67 0.25 -5.01
N ASP A 56 -5.65 -0.04 -5.85
CA ASP A 56 -7.06 0.10 -5.53
C ASP A 56 -7.59 -1.28 -5.11
N THR A 57 -8.11 -1.37 -3.89
CA THR A 57 -8.88 -2.51 -3.38
C THR A 57 -10.35 -2.10 -3.15
N PRO A 58 -11.26 -3.09 -2.96
CA PRO A 58 -12.64 -2.81 -2.59
C PRO A 58 -12.82 -1.99 -1.31
N GLU A 59 -11.85 -2.02 -0.39
CA GLU A 59 -11.97 -1.40 0.94
C GLU A 59 -11.10 -0.13 1.07
N ASP A 60 -9.98 -0.06 0.36
CA ASP A 60 -8.98 1.00 0.49
C ASP A 60 -8.17 1.26 -0.79
N ASP A 61 -7.64 2.47 -0.91
CA ASP A 61 -6.63 2.84 -1.91
C ASP A 61 -5.28 3.00 -1.21
N ILE A 62 -4.24 2.35 -1.73
CA ILE A 62 -2.87 2.45 -1.22
C ILE A 62 -2.06 3.28 -2.20
N VAL A 63 -1.61 4.45 -1.77
CA VAL A 63 -0.77 5.36 -2.56
C VAL A 63 0.69 5.25 -2.11
N GLY A 64 1.57 4.86 -3.01
CA GLY A 64 3.01 4.80 -2.81
C GLY A 64 3.78 5.84 -3.63
N LYS A 65 4.91 6.29 -3.09
CA LYS A 65 5.90 7.14 -3.80
C LYS A 65 7.28 6.94 -3.21
N GLY A 66 8.33 7.24 -3.97
CA GLY A 66 9.70 7.20 -3.46
C GLY A 66 10.74 6.97 -4.55
N SER A 67 11.85 6.33 -4.19
CA SER A 67 12.96 6.05 -5.10
C SER A 67 13.61 4.70 -4.82
N ILE A 68 14.16 4.09 -5.85
CA ILE A 68 14.91 2.85 -5.81
C ILE A 68 16.22 3.12 -6.52
N ASN A 69 17.34 2.89 -5.87
CA ASN A 69 18.66 3.02 -6.46
C ASN A 69 19.26 1.62 -6.64
N PHE A 70 19.44 1.22 -7.89
CA PHE A 70 20.00 -0.08 -8.26
C PHE A 70 21.53 -0.11 -8.17
N ALA A 71 22.20 1.06 -8.10
CA ALA A 71 23.65 1.11 -8.01
C ALA A 71 24.16 0.76 -6.60
N ASP A 72 23.39 1.11 -5.57
CA ASP A 72 23.68 0.82 -4.16
C ASP A 72 22.69 -0.18 -3.54
N GLU A 73 21.80 -0.76 -4.37
CA GLU A 73 20.75 -1.70 -3.98
C GLU A 73 19.84 -1.16 -2.86
N THR A 74 19.62 0.16 -2.82
CA THR A 74 18.76 0.80 -1.82
C THR A 74 17.36 1.11 -2.35
N LEU A 75 16.40 1.12 -1.43
CA LEU A 75 15.05 1.58 -1.70
C LEU A 75 14.58 2.51 -0.59
N ASN A 76 13.71 3.45 -0.95
CA ASN A 76 13.00 4.31 -0.01
C ASN A 76 11.61 4.57 -0.60
N LEU A 77 10.58 3.97 -0.01
CA LEU A 77 9.20 4.03 -0.49
C LEU A 77 8.28 4.39 0.68
N THR A 78 7.49 5.44 0.53
CA THR A 78 6.40 5.74 1.47
C THR A 78 5.10 5.19 0.91
N LEU A 79 4.43 4.31 1.65
CA LEU A 79 3.10 3.78 1.35
C LEU A 79 2.08 4.43 2.29
N THR A 80 1.02 5.00 1.73
CA THR A 80 -0.05 5.68 2.47
C THR A 80 -1.40 5.04 2.13
N PRO A 81 -2.01 4.31 3.06
CA PRO A 81 -3.35 3.75 2.87
C PRO A 81 -4.43 4.81 3.09
N HIS A 82 -5.47 4.78 2.26
CA HIS A 82 -6.64 5.64 2.30
C HIS A 82 -7.91 4.78 2.27
N ASN A 83 -8.68 4.75 3.37
CA ASN A 83 -9.90 3.95 3.44
C ASN A 83 -11.01 4.58 2.57
N LYS A 84 -11.81 3.74 1.90
CA LYS A 84 -13.01 4.15 1.15
C LYS A 84 -14.27 4.20 2.01
N LYS A 85 -14.24 3.50 3.15
CA LYS A 85 -15.37 3.39 4.08
C LYS A 85 -15.04 4.02 5.43
N PHE A 86 -16.10 4.41 6.12
CA PHE A 86 -16.02 4.92 7.47
C PHE A 86 -15.40 3.88 8.41
N THR A 87 -14.40 4.27 9.19
CA THR A 87 -13.79 3.40 10.21
C THR A 87 -13.35 4.21 11.42
N ILE A 88 -13.62 3.67 12.61
CA ILE A 88 -13.34 4.31 13.91
C ILE A 88 -11.85 4.19 14.29
N VAL A 89 -11.16 3.15 13.80
CA VAL A 89 -9.73 2.91 14.03
C VAL A 89 -9.01 2.82 12.70
N SER A 90 -8.62 3.98 12.17
CA SER A 90 -7.95 4.08 10.87
C SER A 90 -6.43 4.09 11.06
N LEU A 91 -5.76 3.04 10.57
CA LEU A 91 -4.30 3.03 10.37
C LEU A 91 -3.93 3.84 9.11
N ARG A 92 -4.47 5.06 8.93
CA ARG A 92 -3.95 6.08 8.00
C ARG A 92 -2.60 6.60 8.50
N THR A 93 -1.67 5.69 8.74
CA THR A 93 -0.31 5.95 9.16
C THR A 93 0.54 5.55 7.98
N PRO A 94 1.17 6.51 7.30
CA PRO A 94 2.11 6.17 6.25
C PRO A 94 3.19 5.23 6.79
N VAL A 95 3.52 4.22 6.01
CA VAL A 95 4.61 3.28 6.26
C VAL A 95 5.74 3.64 5.31
N ASP A 96 6.89 4.01 5.84
CA ASP A 96 8.12 4.05 5.07
C ASP A 96 8.72 2.65 5.04
N VAL A 97 9.15 2.27 3.85
CA VAL A 97 9.87 1.05 3.55
C VAL A 97 11.21 1.51 3.01
N ASP A 98 12.28 1.29 3.74
CA ASP A 98 13.62 1.73 3.35
C ASP A 98 14.69 0.71 3.71
N GLY A 99 15.91 0.93 3.21
CA GLY A 99 17.02 0.01 3.41
C GLY A 99 17.54 -0.56 2.09
N THR A 100 18.18 -1.73 2.17
CA THR A 100 18.75 -2.41 1.01
C THR A 100 17.87 -3.56 0.55
N PHE A 101 18.06 -4.06 -0.68
CA PHE A 101 17.33 -5.25 -1.17
C PHE A 101 17.54 -6.48 -0.28
N HIS A 102 18.68 -6.56 0.40
CA HIS A 102 18.99 -7.63 1.35
C HIS A 102 18.43 -7.40 2.76
N LYS A 103 18.19 -6.15 3.14
CA LYS A 103 17.67 -5.78 4.45
C LYS A 103 16.71 -4.60 4.32
N ILE A 104 15.42 -4.93 4.28
CA ILE A 104 14.34 -3.95 4.24
C ILE A 104 13.87 -3.70 5.67
N ASP A 105 13.87 -2.44 6.06
CA ASP A 105 13.35 -1.93 7.32
C ASP A 105 12.00 -1.22 7.07
N TYR A 106 11.08 -1.33 8.04
CA TYR A 106 9.74 -0.75 7.96
C TYR A 106 9.54 0.23 9.10
N HIS A 107 9.24 1.48 8.75
CA HIS A 107 9.09 2.56 9.71
C HIS A 107 7.69 3.16 9.62
N LEU A 108 6.99 3.23 10.76
CA LEU A 108 5.72 3.94 10.84
C LEU A 108 5.98 5.44 10.98
N LYS A 109 5.35 6.27 10.14
CA LYS A 109 5.36 7.73 10.33
C LYS A 109 4.51 8.11 11.52
N THR A 110 5.16 8.23 12.68
CA THR A 110 4.50 8.55 13.95
C THR A 110 3.98 9.99 14.02
N GLY A 111 4.49 10.92 13.20
CA GLY A 111 4.09 12.34 13.28
C GLY A 111 2.57 12.58 13.16
N GLY A 112 1.94 12.02 12.13
CA GLY A 112 0.50 12.13 11.94
C GLY A 112 -0.31 11.39 13.02
N LEU A 113 0.20 10.24 13.48
CA LEU A 113 -0.42 9.46 14.56
C LEU A 113 -0.38 10.23 15.89
N MET A 114 0.78 10.76 16.26
CA MET A 114 0.98 11.53 17.48
C MET A 114 0.17 12.83 17.47
N ALA A 115 0.05 13.49 16.32
CA ALA A 115 -0.83 14.66 16.18
C ALA A 115 -2.30 14.29 16.46
N ARG A 116 -2.80 13.17 15.92
CA ARG A 116 -4.17 12.70 16.17
C ARG A 116 -4.38 12.31 17.63
N VAL A 117 -3.43 11.59 18.24
CA VAL A 117 -3.49 11.21 19.67
C VAL A 117 -3.47 12.46 20.54
N GLY A 118 -2.57 13.41 20.28
CA GLY A 118 -2.51 14.68 21.00
C GLY A 118 -3.81 15.48 20.88
N ALA A 119 -4.37 15.56 19.67
CA ALA A 119 -5.67 16.20 19.45
C ALA A 119 -6.81 15.47 20.17
N ALA A 120 -6.81 14.14 20.19
CA ALA A 120 -7.82 13.33 20.88
C ALA A 120 -7.80 13.58 22.39
N VAL A 121 -6.59 13.60 22.98
CA VAL A 121 -6.40 13.91 24.40
C VAL A 121 -6.84 15.34 24.70
N GLY A 122 -6.41 16.32 23.88
CA GLY A 122 -6.77 17.73 24.08
C GLY A 122 -8.28 17.98 23.95
N LEU A 123 -8.90 17.45 22.89
CA LEU A 123 -10.35 17.54 22.69
C LEU A 123 -11.13 16.77 23.76
N GLY A 124 -10.66 15.60 24.17
CA GLY A 124 -11.28 14.80 25.22
C GLY A 124 -11.23 15.45 26.60
N ALA A 125 -10.16 16.18 26.91
CA ALA A 125 -10.07 16.95 28.15
C ALA A 125 -11.07 18.12 28.18
N LEU A 126 -11.36 18.75 27.04
CA LEU A 126 -12.32 19.85 26.93
C LEU A 126 -13.77 19.34 26.83
N PHE A 127 -14.00 18.34 25.99
CA PHE A 127 -15.30 17.74 25.74
C PHE A 127 -15.09 16.23 25.47
N PRO A 128 -15.33 15.36 26.46
CA PRO A 128 -15.02 13.93 26.34
C PRO A 128 -15.55 13.25 25.07
N PRO A 129 -16.77 13.54 24.58
CA PRO A 129 -17.25 12.96 23.33
C PRO A 129 -16.46 13.40 22.07
N ALA A 130 -15.77 14.54 22.08
CA ALA A 130 -14.94 15.01 20.96
C ALA A 130 -13.60 14.28 20.84
N ALA A 131 -13.19 13.46 21.83
CA ALA A 131 -11.93 12.71 21.78
C ALA A 131 -11.82 11.80 20.54
N LEU A 132 -12.95 11.34 20.00
CA LEU A 132 -12.99 10.44 18.84
C LEU A 132 -12.89 11.16 17.50
N LEU A 133 -13.19 12.45 17.44
CA LEU A 133 -13.21 13.23 16.19
C LEU A 133 -11.91 13.08 15.36
N PRO A 134 -10.69 13.21 15.92
CA PRO A 134 -9.46 13.08 15.15
C PRO A 134 -9.10 11.64 14.77
N LEU A 135 -9.75 10.63 15.36
CA LEU A 135 -9.54 9.21 15.05
C LEU A 135 -10.46 8.73 13.93
N ILE A 136 -11.60 9.40 13.76
CA ILE A 136 -12.58 9.06 12.75
C ILE A 136 -12.00 9.24 11.34
N ASP A 137 -12.13 8.19 10.55
CA ASP A 137 -11.92 8.23 9.11
C ASP A 137 -13.27 8.27 8.42
N THR A 138 -13.55 9.40 7.77
CA THR A 138 -14.77 9.59 6.99
C THR A 138 -14.74 8.84 5.65
N GLY A 139 -13.65 8.14 5.33
CA GLY A 139 -13.56 7.35 4.11
C GLY A 139 -13.49 8.21 2.86
N LEU A 140 -12.69 9.30 2.89
CA LEU A 140 -12.50 10.18 1.73
C LEU A 140 -11.62 9.55 0.62
N GLY A 141 -11.34 8.25 0.71
CA GLY A 141 -10.75 7.49 -0.39
C GLY A 141 -11.64 7.59 -1.63
N GLU A 142 -11.01 7.87 -2.77
CA GLU A 142 -11.73 8.31 -3.95
C GLU A 142 -12.04 7.10 -4.85
N ASN A 143 -13.32 6.80 -5.07
CA ASN A 143 -13.77 5.59 -5.79
C ASN A 143 -13.33 5.51 -7.27
N ASN A 144 -12.60 6.51 -7.78
CA ASN A 144 -12.04 6.55 -9.13
C ASN A 144 -10.54 6.94 -9.17
N ALA A 145 -9.82 6.76 -8.06
CA ALA A 145 -8.39 7.08 -7.98
C ALA A 145 -7.59 6.45 -9.13
N CYS A 146 -7.94 5.22 -9.52
CA CYS A 146 -7.26 4.52 -10.61
C CYS A 146 -7.49 5.13 -12.00
N SER A 147 -8.70 5.61 -12.33
CA SER A 147 -8.94 6.26 -13.62
C SER A 147 -8.25 7.62 -13.72
N LYS A 148 -8.16 8.35 -12.60
CA LYS A 148 -7.38 9.60 -12.51
C LYS A 148 -5.87 9.35 -12.63
N ALA A 149 -5.35 8.35 -11.91
CA ALA A 149 -3.95 7.98 -11.98
C ALA A 149 -3.56 7.48 -13.38
N TYR A 150 -4.44 6.70 -14.03
CA TYR A 150 -4.26 6.26 -15.40
C TYR A 150 -4.29 7.42 -16.42
N ALA A 151 -5.22 8.36 -16.27
CA ALA A 151 -5.27 9.56 -17.11
C ALA A 151 -4.03 10.45 -16.94
N ALA A 152 -3.47 10.54 -15.73
CA ALA A 152 -2.24 11.28 -15.47
C ALA A 152 -0.98 10.63 -16.08
N GLN A 153 -1.03 9.32 -16.40
CA GLN A 153 0.09 8.62 -17.03
C GLN A 153 0.10 8.72 -18.56
N ASN A 154 -1.06 9.01 -19.17
CA ASN A 154 -1.20 9.14 -20.62
C ASN A 154 -1.22 10.61 -21.03
N PRO A 155 -0.19 11.14 -21.72
CA PRO A 155 -0.32 12.43 -22.40
C PRO A 155 -1.46 12.37 -23.43
N PRO A 156 -2.16 13.50 -23.72
CA PRO A 156 -3.28 13.51 -24.66
C PRO A 156 -2.81 13.01 -26.04
N GLY A 157 -3.24 11.80 -26.43
CA GLY A 157 -2.88 11.17 -27.70
C GLY A 157 -2.62 9.66 -27.66
N SER A 158 -2.48 9.03 -26.49
CA SER A 158 -2.37 7.56 -26.39
C SER A 158 -3.76 6.91 -26.35
N PRO A 159 -4.05 5.89 -27.20
CA PRO A 159 -5.35 5.22 -27.18
C PRO A 159 -5.56 4.53 -25.82
N ALA A 160 -6.73 4.78 -25.23
CA ALA A 160 -7.15 4.18 -23.97
C ALA A 160 -7.14 2.63 -24.07
N PRO A 161 -6.79 1.90 -23.00
CA PRO A 161 -6.92 0.47 -22.96
C PRO A 161 -8.43 0.22 -22.84
N THR A 162 -8.98 -0.45 -23.85
CA THR A 162 -10.37 -0.86 -23.86
C THR A 162 -10.62 -1.76 -22.67
N SER A 163 -11.31 -1.22 -21.66
CA SER A 163 -11.97 -1.99 -20.60
C SER A 163 -13.02 -2.89 -21.25
N GLY A 164 -12.60 -4.04 -21.78
CA GLY A 164 -13.46 -4.89 -22.58
C GLY A 164 -12.69 -6.05 -23.20
N SER A 165 -12.40 -7.07 -22.41
CA SER A 165 -12.23 -8.43 -22.93
C SER A 165 -12.77 -9.41 -21.90
N SER A 166 -14.08 -9.65 -22.02
CA SER A 166 -14.70 -10.91 -21.67
C SER A 166 -13.81 -12.06 -22.17
N VAL A 167 -13.20 -12.79 -21.25
CA VAL A 167 -12.57 -14.08 -21.57
C VAL A 167 -13.67 -14.99 -22.14
N PRO A 168 -13.54 -15.49 -23.39
CA PRO A 168 -14.50 -16.44 -23.91
C PRO A 168 -14.38 -17.75 -23.12
N GLN A 169 -15.45 -18.17 -22.46
CA GLN A 169 -15.57 -19.55 -21.97
C GLN A 169 -15.58 -20.46 -23.20
N ARG A 170 -14.52 -21.27 -23.33
CA ARG A 170 -14.43 -22.31 -24.34
C ARG A 170 -15.34 -23.48 -23.92
N PRO A 171 -16.17 -24.02 -24.83
CA PRO A 171 -17.13 -25.10 -24.54
C PRO A 171 -16.45 -26.42 -24.16
#